data_AF-A0AAW9E2N9-F1
#
_entry.id   AF-A0AAW9E2N9-F1
#
_cell.length_a   1.000
_cell.length_b   1.000
_cell.length_c   1.000
_cell.angle_alpha   90.00
_cell.angle_beta   90.00
_cell.angle_gamma   90.00
#
_symmetry.space_group_name_H-M   'P 1'
#
loop_
_entity.id
_entity.type
_entity.pdbx_description
1 polymer ?
#
loop_
_entity_poly.entity_id
_entity_poly.type
_entity_poly.pdbx_seq_one_letter_code
_entity_poly.pdbx_strand_id
1 'polypeptide(L)'
;MTFKKWLSVFVYLLASCALGMNIFVVILLYGVRFFFWAMFDVPFEIHIDDLIKYSKAATFAGIIVAVGCWWIYYQGYKKNRNR
;
A
#
# COMPACT_ATOMS: atom_id res chain seq x y z
N MET A 1 11.41 -19.38 -15.88
CA MET A 1 11.83 -18.03 -15.44
C MET A 1 12.97 -18.18 -14.45
N THR A 2 14.15 -17.60 -14.69
CA THR A 2 15.31 -17.69 -13.79
C THR A 2 14.96 -17.00 -12.45
N PHE A 3 15.39 -17.56 -11.32
CA PHE A 3 15.11 -17.05 -9.96
C PHE A 3 15.27 -15.53 -9.81
N LYS A 4 16.28 -14.94 -10.48
CA LYS A 4 16.51 -13.48 -10.57
C LYS A 4 15.34 -12.68 -11.16
N LYS A 5 14.72 -13.15 -12.25
CA LYS A 5 13.58 -12.46 -12.89
C LYS A 5 12.32 -12.55 -12.03
N TRP A 6 12.14 -13.65 -11.32
CA TRP A 6 11.03 -13.84 -10.39
C TRP A 6 11.13 -12.88 -9.20
N LEU A 7 12.29 -12.82 -8.54
CA LEU A 7 12.55 -11.88 -7.44
C LEU A 7 12.38 -10.41 -7.84
N SER A 8 12.83 -10.06 -9.06
CA SER A 8 12.70 -8.68 -9.55
C SER A 8 11.24 -8.26 -9.72
N VAL A 9 10.36 -9.15 -10.20
CA VAL A 9 8.91 -8.88 -10.28
C VAL A 9 8.30 -8.72 -8.88
N PHE A 10 8.77 -9.47 -7.89
CA PHE A 10 8.27 -9.31 -6.51
C PHE A 10 8.56 -7.92 -5.98
N VAL A 11 9.82 -7.51 -6.12
CA VAL A 11 10.30 -6.24 -5.59
C VAL A 11 9.59 -5.08 -6.32
N TYR A 12 9.35 -5.22 -7.62
CA TYR A 12 8.57 -4.24 -8.38
C TYR A 12 7.12 -4.15 -7.91
N LEU A 13 6.45 -5.30 -7.70
CA LEU A 13 5.09 -5.33 -7.17
C LEU A 13 5.03 -4.72 -5.77
N LEU A 14 5.97 -5.08 -4.92
CA LEU A 14 6.04 -4.66 -3.53
C LEU A 14 6.34 -3.16 -3.43
N ALA A 15 7.26 -2.65 -4.24
CA ALA A 15 7.56 -1.23 -4.33
C ALA A 15 6.36 -0.43 -4.87
N SER A 16 5.73 -0.88 -5.97
CA SER A 16 4.61 -0.16 -6.56
C SER A 16 3.37 -0.17 -5.66
N CYS A 17 3.13 -1.28 -4.95
CA CYS A 17 2.00 -1.41 -4.04
C CYS A 17 2.22 -0.63 -2.73
N ALA A 18 3.43 -0.68 -2.17
CA ALA A 18 3.79 0.12 -1.00
C ALA A 18 3.75 1.63 -1.30
N LEU A 19 4.22 2.06 -2.47
CA LEU A 19 4.10 3.45 -2.91
C LEU A 19 2.64 3.86 -3.12
N GLY A 20 1.85 3.02 -3.78
CA GLY A 20 0.42 3.27 -3.99
C GLY A 20 -0.35 3.41 -2.69
N MET A 21 -0.14 2.52 -1.72
CA MET A 21 -0.78 2.57 -0.41
C MET A 21 -0.34 3.78 0.41
N ASN A 22 0.95 4.16 0.36
CA ASN A 22 1.42 5.38 1.02
C ASN A 22 0.76 6.63 0.43
N ILE A 23 0.72 6.75 -0.90
CA ILE A 23 0.05 7.87 -1.58
C ILE A 23 -1.45 7.90 -1.22
N PHE A 24 -2.11 6.74 -1.22
CA PHE A 24 -3.54 6.64 -0.90
C PHE A 24 -3.84 7.08 0.53
N VAL A 25 -3.01 6.67 1.49
CA VAL A 25 -3.15 7.06 2.91
C VAL A 25 -2.92 8.55 3.08
N VAL A 26 -1.90 9.12 2.43
CA VAL A 26 -1.66 10.57 2.46
C VAL A 26 -2.86 11.33 1.88
N ILE A 27 -3.37 10.91 0.73
CA ILE A 27 -4.55 11.54 0.09
C ILE A 27 -5.77 11.44 1.01
N LEU A 28 -6.02 10.29 1.64
CA LEU A 28 -7.13 10.13 2.58
C LEU A 28 -6.96 11.03 3.81
N LEU A 29 -5.77 11.12 4.39
CA LEU A 29 -5.49 11.97 5.55
C LEU A 29 -5.74 13.44 5.22
N TYR A 30 -5.23 13.91 4.08
CA TYR A 30 -5.47 15.26 3.59
C TYR A 30 -6.94 15.48 3.25
N GLY A 31 -7.60 14.53 2.59
CA GLY A 31 -9.00 14.62 2.18
C GLY A 31 -9.97 14.69 3.35
N VAL A 32 -9.79 13.82 4.36
CA VAL A 32 -10.62 13.82 5.58
C VAL A 32 -10.43 15.11 6.35
N ARG A 33 -9.19 15.58 6.51
CA ARG A 33 -8.89 16.84 7.21
C ARG A 33 -9.43 18.04 6.44
N PHE A 34 -9.29 18.07 5.12
CA PHE A 34 -9.85 19.11 4.26
C PHE A 34 -11.37 19.14 4.33
N PHE A 35 -12.01 17.97 4.33
CA PHE A 35 -13.46 17.86 4.50
C PHE A 35 -13.91 18.39 5.87
N PHE A 36 -13.22 18.02 6.95
CA PHE A 36 -13.54 18.51 8.30
C PHE A 36 -13.32 20.01 8.46
N TRP A 37 -12.26 20.55 7.86
CA TRP A 37 -12.02 21.99 7.84
C TRP A 37 -13.11 22.73 7.07
N ALA A 38 -13.47 22.24 5.87
CA ALA A 38 -14.47 22.88 5.01
C ALA A 38 -15.91 22.81 5.55
N MET A 39 -16.27 21.71 6.23
CA MET A 39 -17.64 21.51 6.74
C MET A 39 -17.83 21.96 8.20
N PHE A 40 -16.81 21.87 9.05
CA PHE A 40 -16.97 22.04 10.50
C PHE A 40 -16.08 23.14 11.11
N ASP A 41 -15.30 23.88 10.31
CA ASP A 41 -14.38 24.95 10.77
C ASP A 41 -13.40 24.51 11.88
N VAL A 42 -13.13 23.20 11.95
CA VAL A 42 -12.27 22.61 12.98
C VAL A 42 -10.80 22.96 12.68
N PRO A 43 -10.03 23.41 13.68
CA PRO A 43 -8.62 23.73 13.48
C PRO A 43 -7.84 22.51 12.95
N PHE A 44 -6.96 22.77 11.99
CA PHE A 44 -6.18 21.77 11.27
C PHE A 44 -5.02 21.23 12.13
N GLU A 45 -5.32 20.66 13.30
CA GLU A 45 -4.30 20.14 14.22
C GLU A 45 -3.89 18.71 13.81
N ILE A 46 -2.85 18.62 12.99
CA ILE A 46 -2.21 17.36 12.64
C ILE A 46 -1.27 16.97 13.78
N HIS A 47 -1.72 16.10 14.68
CA HIS A 47 -0.85 15.50 15.68
C HIS A 47 0.11 14.50 15.01
N ILE A 48 1.40 14.63 15.29
CA ILE A 48 2.45 13.78 14.72
C ILE A 48 2.25 12.31 15.13
N ASP A 49 1.67 12.05 16.32
CA ASP A 49 1.31 10.71 16.78
C ASP A 49 0.32 10.00 15.86
N ASP A 50 -0.70 10.69 15.37
CA ASP A 50 -1.64 10.12 14.40
C ASP A 50 -0.92 9.78 13.09
N LEU A 51 -0.03 10.65 12.63
CA LEU A 51 0.77 10.42 11.41
C LEU A 51 1.63 9.15 11.52
N ILE A 52 2.25 8.93 12.68
CA ILE A 52 3.05 7.72 12.96
C ILE A 52 2.14 6.48 13.01
N LYS A 53 0.96 6.60 13.62
CA LYS A 53 -0.02 5.51 13.71
C LYS A 53 -0.55 5.09 12.33
N TYR A 54 -0.89 6.06 11.49
CA TYR A 54 -1.36 5.81 10.13
C TYR A 54 -0.24 5.29 9.21
N SER A 55 0.99 5.78 9.35
CA SER A 55 2.13 5.27 8.54
C SER A 55 2.47 3.81 8.89
N LYS A 56 2.41 3.42 10.17
CA LYS A 56 2.54 2.02 10.58
C LYS A 56 1.43 1.17 9.98
N ALA A 57 0.18 1.61 10.09
CA ALA A 57 -0.96 0.89 9.51
C ALA A 57 -0.85 0.75 7.98
N ALA A 58 -0.43 1.81 7.28
CA ALA A 58 -0.19 1.81 5.84
C ALA A 58 0.89 0.81 5.44
N THR A 59 1.97 0.74 6.21
CA THR A 59 3.08 -0.20 5.97
C THR A 59 2.61 -1.64 6.11
N PHE A 60 1.86 -1.95 7.18
CA PHE A 60 1.30 -3.30 7.37
C PHE A 60 0.33 -3.69 6.26
N ALA A 61 -0.56 -2.77 5.87
CA ALA A 61 -1.50 -3.02 4.78
C ALA A 61 -0.78 -3.22 3.44
N GLY A 62 0.26 -2.42 3.14
CA GLY A 62 1.08 -2.57 1.94
C GLY A 62 1.78 -3.93 1.86
N ILE A 63 2.31 -4.44 2.98
CA ILE A 63 2.94 -5.77 3.03
C ILE A 63 1.91 -6.88 2.75
N ILE A 64 0.73 -6.81 3.38
CA ILE A 64 -0.34 -7.82 3.19
C ILE A 64 -0.79 -7.87 1.73
N VAL A 65 -1.03 -6.71 1.11
CA VAL A 65 -1.46 -6.64 -0.29
C VAL A 65 -0.35 -7.13 -1.23
N ALA A 66 0.91 -6.76 -0.98
CA ALA A 66 2.04 -7.22 -1.78
C ALA A 66 2.21 -8.76 -1.72
N VAL A 67 2.07 -9.35 -0.53
CA VAL A 67 2.10 -10.82 -0.36
C VAL A 67 0.91 -11.49 -1.06
N GLY A 68 -0.28 -10.91 -0.97
CA GLY A 68 -1.49 -11.41 -1.65
C GLY A 68 -1.35 -11.42 -3.17
N CYS A 69 -0.93 -10.30 -3.77
CA CYS A 69 -0.72 -10.19 -5.21
C CYS A 69 0.37 -11.15 -5.71
N TRP A 70 1.43 -11.36 -4.92
CA TRP A 70 2.45 -12.35 -5.22
C TRP A 70 1.96 -13.77 -5.20
N TRP A 71 1.12 -14.12 -4.22
CA TRP A 71 0.52 -15.44 -4.13
C TRP A 71 -0.34 -15.76 -5.35
N ILE A 72 -1.14 -14.79 -5.82
CA ILE A 72 -1.97 -14.92 -7.02
C ILE A 72 -1.09 -15.11 -8.27
N TYR A 73 -0.04 -14.30 -8.42
CA TYR A 73 0.91 -14.43 -9.52
C TYR A 73 1.59 -15.82 -9.53
N TYR A 74 2.02 -16.29 -8.36
CA TYR A 74 2.65 -17.60 -8.21
C TYR A 74 1.70 -18.75 -8.54
N GLN A 75 0.44 -18.67 -8.12
CA GLN A 75 -0.58 -19.67 -8.49
C GLN A 75 -0.84 -19.70 -10.00
N GLY A 76 -0.93 -18.53 -10.65
CA GLY A 76 -1.10 -18.44 -12.10
C GLY A 76 0.08 -19.06 -12.86
N TYR A 77 1.31 -18.82 -12.41
CA TYR A 77 2.50 -19.41 -13.02
C TYR A 77 2.57 -20.93 -12.80
N LYS A 78 2.26 -21.43 -11.60
CA LYS A 78 2.21 -22.88 -11.31
C LYS A 78 1.17 -23.59 -12.19
N LYS A 79 0.02 -22.95 -12.45
CA LYS A 79 -1.03 -23.48 -13.32
C LYS A 79 -0.60 -23.57 -14.79
N ASN A 80 0.15 -22.59 -15.30
CA ASN A 80 0.64 -22.59 -16.68
C ASN A 80 1.84 -23.52 -16.93
N ARG A 81 2.58 -23.90 -15.89
CA ARG A 81 3.70 -24.85 -16.01
C ARG A 81 3.27 -26.32 -16.05
N ASN A 82 2.01 -26.60 -15.67
CA ASN A 82 1.44 -27.95 -15.60
C ASN A 82 0.48 -28.27 -16.76
N ARG A 83 0.40 -27.39 -17.76
CA ARG A 83 -0.16 -27.62 -19.09
C ARG A 83 1.00 -27.68 -20.09
#